data_AF-A0A4Y7TAU4-F1
#
_entry.id   AF-A0A4Y7TAU4-F1
#
_cell.length_a   1.000
_cell.length_b   1.000
_cell.length_c   1.000
_cell.angle_alpha   90.00
_cell.angle_beta   90.00
_cell.angle_gamma   90.00
#
_symmetry.space_group_name_H-M   'P 1'
#
loop_
_entity.id
_entity.type
_entity.pdbx_description
1 polymer ?
#
loop_
_entity_poly.entity_id
_entity_poly.type
_entity_poly.pdbx_seq_one_letter_code
_entity_poly.pdbx_strand_id
1 'polypeptide(L)'
;RKKLRESDMPWYGKETTFEGKRLPESCVKSSEMLRTYGRDLNQVKRWISTAISAPPGFPSSEWDNLVRGRAANLDVIFSSLYQVLPVTEKRGKIGEKEISLGYTEPAKKVETYGDWVIAWHALVKAMDFLFPHRHEELLQYGDFIQGEFSSRRPEAHGRVLCFDQAVRQTVGGGTSTLLTNYKDFAKHRTAILHSEGLFVDIEESRAKGKRPQQTGPDSCNRFNSELGCPNGASSCRYKHVCRRCGSGRHGITSCEIKR
;
A
#
# COMPACT_ATOMS: atom_id res chain seq x y z
N ARG A 1 -5.81 39.14 2.65
CA ARG A 1 -4.82 38.30 1.91
C ARG A 1 -5.18 38.35 0.42
N LYS A 2 -4.24 38.66 -0.48
CA LYS A 2 -4.49 38.52 -1.92
C LYS A 2 -4.81 37.06 -2.22
N LYS A 3 -5.93 36.80 -2.90
CA LYS A 3 -6.32 35.46 -3.35
C LYS A 3 -5.39 35.11 -4.51
N LEU A 4 -4.59 34.07 -4.33
CA LEU A 4 -3.73 33.53 -5.39
C LEU A 4 -4.62 33.10 -6.56
N ARG A 5 -4.31 33.57 -7.77
CA ARG A 5 -5.04 33.20 -8.99
C ARG A 5 -4.20 32.22 -9.80
N GLU A 6 -4.87 31.41 -10.60
CA GLU A 6 -4.20 30.47 -11.52
C GLU A 6 -3.31 31.21 -12.52
N SER A 7 -3.72 32.42 -12.93
CA SER A 7 -2.94 33.34 -13.77
C SER A 7 -1.60 33.77 -13.16
N ASP A 8 -1.43 33.63 -11.85
CA ASP A 8 -0.19 34.01 -11.16
C ASP A 8 0.84 32.84 -11.20
N MET A 9 0.46 31.66 -11.74
CA MET A 9 1.34 30.48 -11.78
C MET A 9 2.31 30.51 -12.98
N PRO A 10 3.59 30.12 -12.80
CA PRO A 10 4.61 30.14 -13.85
C PRO A 10 4.29 29.31 -15.11
N TRP A 11 3.36 28.36 -14.99
CA TRP A 11 2.93 27.48 -16.08
C TRP A 11 1.61 27.90 -16.74
N TYR A 12 0.93 28.95 -16.26
CA TYR A 12 -0.39 29.36 -16.75
C TYR A 12 -0.44 29.59 -18.27
N GLY A 13 0.52 30.34 -18.81
CA GLY A 13 0.59 30.60 -20.25
C GLY A 13 0.91 29.36 -21.10
N LYS A 14 1.52 28.33 -20.49
CA LYS A 14 1.73 27.04 -21.16
C LYS A 14 0.44 26.24 -21.16
N GLU A 15 -0.32 26.24 -20.06
CA GLU A 15 -1.60 25.52 -19.99
C GLU A 15 -2.62 26.03 -21.02
N THR A 16 -2.75 27.34 -21.20
CA THR A 16 -3.62 27.91 -22.25
C THR A 16 -3.19 27.53 -23.67
N THR A 17 -1.90 27.22 -23.87
CA THR A 17 -1.39 26.69 -25.15
C THR A 17 -1.65 25.19 -25.29
N PHE A 18 -1.57 24.44 -24.18
CA PHE A 18 -1.87 23.01 -24.11
C PHE A 18 -3.37 22.69 -24.17
N GLU A 19 -4.26 23.65 -23.86
CA GLU A 19 -5.71 23.54 -24.10
C GLU A 19 -6.04 23.20 -25.57
N GLY A 20 -5.12 23.48 -26.51
CA GLY A 20 -5.21 23.02 -27.90
C GLY A 20 -5.07 21.50 -28.10
N LYS A 21 -4.48 20.77 -27.13
CA LYS A 21 -4.52 19.30 -27.07
C LYS A 21 -5.72 18.89 -26.21
N ARG A 22 -6.78 18.36 -26.86
CA ARG A 22 -7.97 17.86 -26.14
C ARG A 22 -7.57 16.73 -25.18
N LEU A 23 -7.60 17.03 -23.88
CA LEU A 23 -7.67 16.01 -22.84
C LEU A 23 -8.96 15.19 -23.02
N PRO A 24 -8.97 13.91 -22.61
CA PRO A 24 -10.21 13.14 -22.55
C PRO A 24 -11.27 13.88 -21.73
N GLU A 25 -12.53 13.86 -22.16
CA GLU A 25 -13.64 14.56 -21.49
C GLU A 25 -13.76 14.16 -20.01
N SER A 26 -13.53 12.88 -19.69
CA SER A 26 -13.52 12.37 -18.31
C SER A 26 -12.46 13.06 -17.45
N CYS A 27 -11.27 13.32 -17.99
CA CYS A 27 -10.19 14.01 -17.29
C CYS A 27 -10.51 15.47 -17.00
N VAL A 28 -11.17 16.15 -17.95
CA VAL A 28 -11.64 17.52 -17.78
C VAL A 28 -12.67 17.59 -16.64
N LYS A 29 -13.69 16.71 -16.67
CA LYS A 29 -14.70 16.62 -15.60
C LYS A 29 -14.08 16.34 -14.23
N SER A 30 -13.14 15.40 -14.13
CA SER A 30 -12.42 15.12 -12.88
C SER A 30 -11.65 16.34 -12.37
N SER A 31 -11.00 17.08 -13.27
CA SER A 31 -10.27 18.31 -12.93
C SER A 31 -11.20 19.41 -12.40
N GLU A 32 -12.37 19.59 -13.00
CA GLU A 32 -13.39 20.54 -12.55
C GLU A 32 -13.97 20.18 -11.17
N MET A 33 -14.25 18.89 -10.94
CA MET A 33 -14.71 18.39 -9.64
C MET A 33 -13.65 18.60 -8.56
N LEU A 34 -12.38 18.26 -8.84
CA LEU A 34 -11.27 18.49 -7.91
C LEU A 34 -11.03 19.98 -7.62
N ARG A 35 -11.14 20.85 -8.63
CA ARG A 35 -11.10 22.31 -8.43
C ARG A 35 -12.24 22.79 -7.52
N THR A 36 -13.42 22.19 -7.65
CA THR A 36 -14.57 22.49 -6.79
C THR A 36 -14.32 22.04 -5.36
N TYR A 37 -13.82 20.82 -5.16
CA TYR A 37 -13.49 20.31 -3.83
C TYR A 37 -12.38 21.12 -3.15
N GLY A 38 -11.35 21.50 -3.92
CA GLY A 38 -10.20 22.27 -3.44
C GLY A 38 -10.55 23.67 -2.94
N ARG A 39 -11.77 24.19 -3.19
CA ARG A 39 -12.22 25.48 -2.64
C ARG A 39 -12.33 25.44 -1.11
N ASP A 40 -12.83 24.34 -0.56
CA ASP A 40 -12.95 24.13 0.88
C ASP A 40 -13.00 22.62 1.19
N LEU A 41 -11.82 22.00 1.34
CA LEU A 41 -11.69 20.58 1.63
C LEU A 41 -12.35 20.19 2.96
N ASN A 42 -12.37 21.08 3.96
CA ASN A 42 -12.98 20.79 5.26
C ASN A 42 -14.51 20.72 5.13
N GLN A 43 -15.10 21.65 4.37
CA GLN A 43 -16.53 21.64 4.10
C GLN A 43 -16.94 20.41 3.30
N VAL A 44 -16.17 20.05 2.27
CA VAL A 44 -16.42 18.84 1.47
C VAL A 44 -16.40 17.60 2.35
N LYS A 45 -15.36 17.43 3.18
CA LYS A 45 -15.29 16.29 4.11
C LYS A 45 -16.49 16.20 5.04
N ARG A 46 -16.94 17.34 5.59
CA ARG A 46 -18.16 17.38 6.42
C ARG A 46 -19.38 16.90 5.64
N TRP A 47 -19.55 17.36 4.40
CA TRP A 47 -20.66 16.92 3.55
C TRP A 47 -20.60 15.43 3.24
N ILE A 48 -19.41 14.88 2.94
CA ILE A 48 -19.22 13.44 2.73
C ILE A 48 -19.64 12.67 3.99
N SER A 49 -19.20 13.10 5.17
CA SER A 49 -19.54 12.44 6.44
C SER A 49 -21.04 12.46 6.78
N THR A 50 -21.80 13.41 6.25
CA THR A 50 -23.25 13.50 6.46
C THR A 50 -24.08 12.97 5.29
N ALA A 51 -23.46 12.58 4.18
CA ALA A 51 -24.16 12.15 2.98
C ALA A 51 -24.67 10.71 3.16
N ILE A 52 -25.98 10.52 2.97
CA ILE A 52 -26.63 9.20 3.06
C ILE A 52 -26.12 8.24 1.99
N SER A 53 -25.76 8.76 0.82
CA SER A 53 -25.24 7.97 -0.31
C SER A 53 -23.74 7.69 -0.24
N ALA A 54 -23.01 8.26 0.73
CA ALA A 54 -21.59 7.97 0.89
C ALA A 54 -21.37 6.53 1.38
N PRO A 55 -20.42 5.76 0.81
CA PRO A 55 -20.15 4.41 1.25
C PRO A 55 -19.77 4.34 2.75
N PRO A 56 -20.47 3.53 3.57
CA PRO A 56 -20.19 3.44 4.99
C PRO A 56 -18.82 2.79 5.24
N GLY A 57 -18.14 3.22 6.29
CA GLY A 57 -16.86 2.63 6.72
C GLY A 57 -15.65 2.95 5.85
N PHE A 58 -15.78 3.82 4.83
CA PHE A 58 -14.64 4.26 4.04
C PHE A 58 -13.72 5.19 4.86
N PRO A 59 -12.39 4.98 4.86
CA PRO A 59 -11.48 5.72 5.73
C PRO A 59 -11.43 7.22 5.45
N SER A 60 -11.43 8.05 6.50
CA SER A 60 -11.33 9.53 6.38
C SER A 60 -10.02 9.99 5.74
N SER A 61 -8.93 9.25 5.92
CA SER A 61 -7.64 9.52 5.26
C SER A 61 -7.73 9.31 3.75
N GLU A 62 -8.48 8.29 3.31
CA GLU A 62 -8.63 7.99 1.90
C GLU A 62 -9.63 8.92 1.23
N TRP A 63 -10.66 9.39 1.95
CA TRP A 63 -11.45 10.52 1.48
C TRP A 63 -10.59 11.75 1.21
N ASP A 64 -9.66 12.10 2.12
CA ASP A 64 -8.72 13.22 1.93
C ASP A 64 -7.82 13.03 0.71
N ASN A 65 -7.32 11.81 0.46
CA ASN A 65 -6.56 11.50 -0.74
C ASN A 65 -7.39 11.74 -2.01
N LEU A 66 -8.62 11.20 -2.07
CA LEU A 66 -9.48 11.29 -3.25
C LEU A 66 -9.88 12.73 -3.58
N VAL A 67 -10.32 13.52 -2.59
CA VAL A 67 -10.73 14.92 -2.83
C VAL A 67 -9.56 15.83 -3.20
N ARG A 68 -8.32 15.42 -2.91
CA ARG A 68 -7.08 16.10 -3.33
C ARG A 68 -6.54 15.58 -4.67
N GLY A 69 -7.22 14.63 -5.31
CA GLY A 69 -6.77 14.04 -6.57
C GLY A 69 -5.52 13.16 -6.41
N ARG A 70 -5.33 12.56 -5.23
CA ARG A 70 -4.27 11.59 -4.96
C ARG A 70 -4.80 10.17 -5.08
N ALA A 71 -3.92 9.22 -5.35
CA ALA A 71 -4.26 7.81 -5.36
C ALA A 71 -4.63 7.34 -3.94
N ALA A 72 -5.71 6.56 -3.83
CA ALA A 72 -6.08 5.92 -2.58
C ALA A 72 -5.16 4.74 -2.24
N ASN A 73 -4.98 4.48 -0.95
CA ASN A 73 -4.23 3.34 -0.45
C ASN A 73 -5.17 2.16 -0.16
N LEU A 74 -5.08 1.10 -0.98
CA LEU A 74 -5.91 -0.10 -0.82
C LEU A 74 -5.64 -0.83 0.50
N ASP A 75 -4.43 -0.76 1.08
CA ASP A 75 -4.16 -1.38 2.38
C ASP A 75 -4.96 -0.70 3.50
N VAL A 76 -5.09 0.62 3.45
CA VAL A 76 -5.87 1.40 4.43
C VAL A 76 -7.35 1.09 4.28
N ILE A 77 -7.85 1.05 3.04
CA ILE A 77 -9.25 0.69 2.74
C ILE A 77 -9.53 -0.74 3.21
N PHE A 78 -8.67 -1.69 2.86
CA PHE A 78 -8.82 -3.08 3.27
C PHE A 78 -8.80 -3.22 4.80
N SER A 79 -7.86 -2.55 5.46
CA SER A 79 -7.77 -2.53 6.92
C SER A 79 -9.06 -2.03 7.58
N SER A 80 -9.67 -0.96 7.06
CA SER A 80 -10.85 -0.36 7.70
C SER A 80 -12.08 -1.26 7.65
N LEU A 81 -12.19 -2.16 6.66
CA LEU A 81 -13.31 -3.09 6.53
C LEU A 81 -13.38 -4.13 7.66
N TYR A 82 -12.26 -4.40 8.35
CA TYR A 82 -12.19 -5.36 9.46
C TYR A 82 -11.97 -4.72 10.82
N GLN A 83 -12.02 -3.39 10.92
CA GLN A 83 -11.89 -2.69 12.18
C GLN A 83 -13.20 -2.78 12.96
N VAL A 84 -13.22 -3.64 13.97
CA VAL A 84 -14.30 -3.75 14.97
C VAL A 84 -14.20 -2.64 16.04
N LEU A 85 -13.04 -2.01 16.16
CA LEU A 85 -12.74 -0.98 17.17
C LEU A 85 -12.29 0.33 16.49
N PRO A 86 -12.67 1.50 17.03
CA PRO A 86 -12.25 2.79 16.49
C PRO A 86 -10.73 2.92 16.55
N VAL A 87 -10.14 3.33 15.42
CA VAL A 87 -8.69 3.56 15.29
C VAL A 87 -8.25 4.58 16.32
N THR A 88 -7.36 4.17 17.22
CA THR A 88 -6.62 5.09 18.07
C THR A 88 -5.65 5.87 17.20
N GLU A 89 -6.03 7.09 16.84
CA GLU A 89 -5.07 8.08 16.32
C GLU A 89 -3.87 8.14 17.27
N LYS A 90 -2.66 7.94 16.75
CA LYS A 90 -1.45 8.16 17.53
C LYS A 90 -1.31 9.67 17.76
N ARG A 91 -1.91 10.13 18.85
CA ARG A 91 -1.74 11.50 19.35
C ARG A 91 -0.43 11.57 20.11
N GLY A 92 0.54 12.30 19.57
CA GLY A 92 1.72 12.72 20.30
C GLY A 92 1.50 14.12 20.87
N LYS A 93 1.92 14.39 22.10
CA LYS A 93 2.00 15.77 22.61
C LYS A 93 3.44 16.28 22.49
N ILE A 94 3.60 17.47 21.94
CA ILE A 94 4.83 18.29 22.10
C ILE A 94 4.43 19.53 22.88
N GLY A 95 4.81 19.59 24.15
CA GLY A 95 4.40 20.66 25.07
C GLY A 95 2.87 20.72 25.24
N GLU A 96 2.28 21.89 25.05
CA GLU A 96 0.83 22.12 25.12
C GLU A 96 0.08 21.83 23.80
N LYS A 97 0.80 21.57 22.70
CA LYS A 97 0.19 21.27 21.40
C LYS A 97 0.09 19.78 21.17
N GLU A 98 -1.14 19.33 20.91
CA GLU A 98 -1.44 17.98 20.47
C GLU A 98 -1.15 17.85 18.98
N ILE A 99 -0.35 16.85 18.61
CA ILE A 99 -0.01 16.50 17.24
C ILE A 99 -0.64 15.15 16.97
N SER A 100 -1.70 15.12 16.16
CA SER A 100 -2.23 13.88 15.61
C SER A 100 -1.33 13.45 14.44
N LEU A 101 -0.55 12.38 14.62
CA LEU A 101 0.06 11.70 13.48
C LEU A 101 -1.05 10.88 12.80
N GLY A 102 -1.71 11.49 11.82
CA GLY A 102 -2.85 10.95 11.07
C GLY A 102 -2.57 9.72 10.18
N TYR A 103 -1.44 9.03 10.38
CA TYR A 103 -1.09 7.81 9.65
C TYR A 103 -0.77 6.70 10.65
N THR A 104 -1.79 5.95 11.04
CA THR A 104 -1.58 4.60 11.59
C THR A 104 -1.27 3.68 10.43
N GLU A 105 -0.17 2.91 10.51
CA GLU A 105 0.09 1.86 9.53
C GLU A 105 -1.14 0.94 9.40
N PRO A 106 -1.53 0.54 8.18
CA PRO A 106 -2.64 -0.37 7.97
C PRO A 106 -2.44 -1.65 8.79
N ALA A 107 -3.43 -2.03 9.59
CA ALA A 107 -3.38 -3.23 10.42
C ALA A 107 -3.37 -4.52 9.57
N LYS A 108 -3.92 -4.46 8.36
CA LYS A 108 -3.90 -5.50 7.34
C LYS A 108 -3.43 -4.92 6.02
N LYS A 109 -2.64 -5.68 5.28
CA LYS A 109 -2.23 -5.35 3.92
C LYS A 109 -3.00 -6.21 2.93
N VAL A 110 -3.17 -5.68 1.73
CA VAL A 110 -3.69 -6.44 0.60
C VAL A 110 -2.55 -7.33 0.11
N GLU A 111 -2.68 -8.64 0.32
CA GLU A 111 -1.64 -9.61 -0.06
C GLU A 111 -2.14 -10.61 -1.10
N THR A 112 -3.46 -10.79 -1.20
CA THR A 112 -4.08 -11.76 -2.11
C THR A 112 -5.00 -11.09 -3.13
N TYR A 113 -5.34 -11.85 -4.17
CA TYR A 113 -6.38 -11.47 -5.14
C TYR A 113 -7.72 -11.14 -4.45
N GLY A 114 -8.14 -11.97 -3.48
CA GLY A 114 -9.40 -11.76 -2.76
C GLY A 114 -9.38 -10.46 -1.95
N ASP A 115 -8.28 -10.16 -1.27
CA ASP A 115 -8.11 -8.91 -0.54
C ASP A 115 -8.21 -7.71 -1.49
N TRP A 116 -7.58 -7.83 -2.66
CA TRP A 116 -7.60 -6.77 -3.67
C TRP A 116 -9.00 -6.54 -4.22
N VAL A 117 -9.76 -7.59 -4.55
CA VAL A 117 -11.15 -7.46 -5.02
C VAL A 117 -12.01 -6.73 -3.99
N ILE A 118 -11.88 -7.10 -2.71
CA ILE A 118 -12.63 -6.47 -1.61
C ILE A 118 -12.26 -4.98 -1.49
N ALA A 119 -10.97 -4.66 -1.46
CA ALA A 119 -10.50 -3.28 -1.34
C ALA A 119 -10.84 -2.44 -2.58
N TRP A 120 -10.71 -3.01 -3.78
CA TRP A 120 -11.02 -2.37 -5.06
C TRP A 120 -12.51 -2.04 -5.14
N HIS A 121 -13.40 -2.98 -4.82
CA HIS A 121 -14.84 -2.70 -4.81
C HIS A 121 -15.23 -1.57 -3.84
N ALA A 122 -14.61 -1.51 -2.66
CA ALA A 122 -14.82 -0.40 -1.73
C ALA A 122 -14.33 0.93 -2.31
N LEU A 123 -13.17 0.94 -2.98
CA LEU A 123 -12.66 2.11 -3.68
C LEU A 123 -13.58 2.54 -4.84
N VAL A 124 -14.07 1.61 -5.66
CA VAL A 124 -14.98 1.92 -6.78
C VAL A 124 -16.23 2.62 -6.27
N LYS A 125 -16.86 2.13 -5.20
CA LYS A 125 -18.04 2.79 -4.60
C LYS A 125 -17.74 4.23 -4.16
N ALA A 126 -16.58 4.47 -3.54
CA ALA A 126 -16.18 5.80 -3.10
C ALA A 126 -15.85 6.74 -4.27
N MET A 127 -15.18 6.21 -5.28
CA MET A 127 -14.86 6.94 -6.50
C MET A 127 -16.11 7.25 -7.33
N ASP A 128 -17.08 6.33 -7.40
CA ASP A 128 -18.34 6.54 -8.11
C ASP A 128 -19.20 7.63 -7.43
N PHE A 129 -19.17 7.67 -6.09
CA PHE A 129 -19.80 8.73 -5.31
C PHE A 129 -19.19 10.12 -5.59
N LEU A 130 -17.85 10.23 -5.71
CA LEU A 130 -17.17 11.50 -5.99
C LEU A 130 -17.10 11.85 -7.48
N PHE A 131 -16.91 10.86 -8.35
CA PHE A 131 -16.65 11.02 -9.78
C PHE A 131 -17.55 10.05 -10.59
N PRO A 132 -18.87 10.27 -10.63
CA PRO A 132 -19.81 9.32 -11.26
C PRO A 132 -19.49 9.05 -12.74
N HIS A 133 -18.89 10.02 -13.44
CA HIS A 133 -18.50 9.87 -14.84
C HIS A 133 -17.35 8.88 -15.08
N ARG A 134 -16.68 8.40 -14.03
CA ARG A 134 -15.59 7.42 -14.12
C ARG A 134 -16.02 5.98 -13.87
N HIS A 135 -17.30 5.71 -13.61
CA HIS A 135 -17.79 4.38 -13.27
C HIS A 135 -17.32 3.29 -14.25
N GLU A 136 -17.56 3.50 -15.55
CA GLU A 136 -17.20 2.56 -16.61
C GLU A 136 -15.68 2.33 -16.70
N GLU A 137 -14.88 3.39 -16.55
CA GLU A 137 -13.42 3.30 -16.56
C GLU A 137 -12.91 2.43 -15.40
N LEU A 138 -13.52 2.57 -14.21
CA LEU A 138 -13.16 1.80 -13.02
C LEU A 138 -13.51 0.32 -13.17
N LEU A 139 -14.65 -0.01 -13.78
CA LEU A 139 -15.02 -1.39 -14.08
C LEU A 139 -14.03 -2.03 -15.06
N GLN A 140 -13.77 -1.36 -16.19
CA GLN A 140 -12.84 -1.86 -17.21
C GLN A 140 -11.42 -2.05 -16.67
N TYR A 141 -10.94 -1.11 -15.85
CA TYR A 141 -9.63 -1.27 -15.20
C TYR A 141 -9.64 -2.41 -14.16
N GLY A 142 -10.74 -2.57 -13.42
CA GLY A 142 -10.92 -3.69 -12.51
C GLY A 142 -10.79 -5.03 -13.23
N ASP A 143 -11.49 -5.21 -14.35
CA ASP A 143 -11.41 -6.42 -15.18
C ASP A 143 -10.00 -6.64 -15.75
N PHE A 144 -9.33 -5.56 -16.17
CA PHE A 144 -7.95 -5.63 -16.64
C PHE A 144 -6.99 -6.19 -15.56
N ILE A 145 -7.04 -5.68 -14.33
CA ILE A 145 -6.20 -6.17 -13.24
C ILE A 145 -6.59 -7.60 -12.82
N GLN A 146 -7.87 -7.96 -12.80
CA GLN A 146 -8.31 -9.34 -12.59
C GLN A 146 -7.73 -10.30 -13.65
N GLY A 147 -7.63 -9.85 -14.91
CA GLY A 147 -6.95 -10.57 -15.98
C GLY A 147 -5.45 -10.78 -15.74
N GLU A 148 -4.75 -9.78 -15.17
CA GLU A 148 -3.35 -9.92 -14.77
C GLU A 148 -3.16 -10.93 -13.64
N PHE A 149 -4.07 -11.00 -12.68
CA PHE A 149 -4.06 -12.07 -11.67
C PHE A 149 -4.31 -13.43 -12.31
N SER A 150 -5.36 -13.56 -13.12
CA SER A 150 -5.79 -14.84 -13.70
C SER A 150 -4.79 -15.44 -14.69
N SER A 151 -3.97 -14.61 -15.32
CA SER A 151 -2.93 -15.04 -16.28
C SER A 151 -1.59 -15.39 -15.63
N ARG A 152 -1.49 -15.33 -14.31
CA ARG A 152 -0.22 -15.49 -13.57
C ARG A 152 -0.37 -16.52 -12.45
N ARG A 153 0.79 -17.06 -12.04
CA ARG A 153 0.84 -17.98 -10.89
C ARG A 153 0.70 -17.19 -9.58
N PRO A 154 0.15 -17.80 -8.50
CA PRO A 154 0.00 -17.15 -7.21
C PRO A 154 1.26 -16.48 -6.66
N GLU A 155 2.44 -17.05 -6.93
CA GLU A 155 3.73 -16.50 -6.49
C GLU A 155 4.05 -15.15 -7.13
N ALA A 156 3.45 -14.84 -8.28
CA ALA A 156 3.62 -13.56 -8.98
C ALA A 156 2.53 -12.53 -8.63
N HIS A 157 1.55 -12.87 -7.79
CA HIS A 157 0.45 -11.96 -7.43
C HIS A 157 0.94 -10.71 -6.69
N GLY A 158 2.02 -10.80 -5.90
CA GLY A 158 2.67 -9.65 -5.26
C GLY A 158 3.09 -8.57 -6.26
N ARG A 159 3.60 -8.99 -7.43
CA ARG A 159 3.96 -8.09 -8.53
C ARG A 159 2.75 -7.46 -9.21
N VAL A 160 1.62 -8.19 -9.33
CA VAL A 160 0.36 -7.63 -9.83
C VAL A 160 -0.15 -6.52 -8.92
N LEU A 161 -0.08 -6.72 -7.59
CA LEU A 161 -0.42 -5.69 -6.60
C LEU A 161 0.49 -4.46 -6.71
N CYS A 162 1.80 -4.66 -6.85
CA CYS A 162 2.76 -3.57 -7.06
C CYS A 162 2.48 -2.80 -8.36
N PHE A 163 2.16 -3.52 -9.43
CA PHE A 163 1.84 -2.92 -10.72
C PHE A 163 0.57 -2.08 -10.64
N ASP A 164 -0.51 -2.61 -10.07
CA ASP A 164 -1.75 -1.86 -9.81
C ASP A 164 -1.47 -0.58 -9.00
N GLN A 165 -0.69 -0.68 -7.93
CA GLN A 165 -0.34 0.47 -7.11
C GLN A 165 0.41 1.54 -7.91
N ALA A 166 1.37 1.14 -8.75
CA ALA A 166 2.13 2.07 -9.59
C ALA A 166 1.24 2.76 -10.63
N VAL A 167 0.30 2.02 -11.25
CA VAL A 167 -0.69 2.59 -12.18
C VAL A 167 -1.56 3.61 -11.47
N ARG A 168 -2.17 3.26 -10.34
CA ARG A 168 -3.02 4.18 -9.58
C ARG A 168 -2.28 5.42 -9.10
N GLN A 169 -1.02 5.29 -8.67
CA GLN A 169 -0.18 6.44 -8.30
C GLN A 169 0.11 7.36 -9.49
N THR A 170 0.29 6.80 -10.69
CA THR A 170 0.50 7.57 -11.92
C THR A 170 -0.75 8.32 -12.34
N VAL A 171 -1.92 7.68 -12.24
CA VAL A 171 -3.21 8.29 -12.62
C VAL A 171 -3.69 9.31 -11.59
N GLY A 172 -3.54 9.01 -10.29
CA GLY A 172 -4.05 9.84 -9.20
C GLY A 172 -5.54 10.16 -9.38
N GLY A 173 -5.87 11.45 -9.33
CA GLY A 173 -7.23 11.98 -9.52
C GLY A 173 -7.80 11.85 -10.93
N GLY A 174 -7.03 11.35 -11.90
CA GLY A 174 -7.47 11.16 -13.29
C GLY A 174 -7.60 12.47 -14.08
N THR A 175 -6.84 13.50 -13.73
CA THR A 175 -6.91 14.84 -14.36
C THR A 175 -6.19 14.94 -15.70
N SER A 176 -5.28 14.00 -16.00
CA SER A 176 -4.42 14.03 -17.19
C SER A 176 -4.39 12.72 -17.99
N THR A 177 -4.61 11.58 -17.33
CA THR A 177 -4.67 10.26 -17.95
C THR A 177 -5.74 9.41 -17.26
N LEU A 178 -6.22 8.38 -17.96
CA LEU A 178 -7.22 7.43 -17.47
C LEU A 178 -6.55 6.09 -17.14
N LEU A 179 -7.12 5.34 -16.19
CA LEU A 179 -6.72 3.98 -15.83
C LEU A 179 -6.80 3.01 -17.02
N THR A 180 -7.69 3.30 -17.97
CA THR A 180 -7.87 2.50 -19.20
C THR A 180 -6.88 2.85 -20.30
N ASN A 181 -6.04 3.88 -20.13
CA ASN A 181 -4.98 4.18 -21.09
C ASN A 181 -3.76 3.26 -20.88
N TYR A 182 -3.96 1.96 -21.07
CA TYR A 182 -2.98 0.92 -20.74
C TYR A 182 -1.60 1.12 -21.37
N LYS A 183 -1.53 1.81 -22.50
CA LYS A 183 -0.26 2.13 -23.20
C LYS A 183 0.65 3.02 -22.36
N ASP A 184 0.09 3.95 -21.58
CA ASP A 184 0.85 4.83 -20.70
C ASP A 184 1.57 4.04 -19.59
N PHE A 185 1.06 2.85 -19.26
CA PHE A 185 1.58 1.99 -18.19
C PHE A 185 2.48 0.86 -18.71
N ALA A 186 2.78 0.81 -20.01
CA ALA A 186 3.64 -0.22 -20.60
C ALA A 186 4.99 -0.31 -19.86
N LYS A 187 5.59 0.85 -19.52
CA LYS A 187 6.84 0.90 -18.74
C LYS A 187 6.73 0.24 -17.36
N HIS A 188 5.60 0.44 -16.66
CA HIS A 188 5.35 -0.16 -15.35
C HIS A 188 5.11 -1.66 -15.51
N ARG A 189 4.34 -2.05 -16.52
CA ARG A 189 4.05 -3.46 -16.82
C ARG A 189 5.33 -4.23 -17.12
N THR A 190 6.22 -3.69 -17.96
CA THR A 190 7.52 -4.30 -18.25
C THR A 190 8.41 -4.33 -17.01
N ALA A 191 8.58 -3.21 -16.30
CA ALA A 191 9.49 -3.15 -15.16
C ALA A 191 9.07 -4.07 -14.00
N ILE A 192 7.76 -4.23 -13.76
CA ILE A 192 7.22 -4.92 -12.59
C ILE A 192 6.83 -6.37 -12.92
N LEU A 193 6.16 -6.63 -14.05
CA LEU A 193 5.54 -7.93 -14.32
C LEU A 193 6.41 -8.86 -15.19
N HIS A 194 7.34 -8.35 -15.99
CA HIS A 194 8.23 -9.20 -16.80
C HIS A 194 9.35 -9.85 -15.96
N SER A 195 9.86 -11.00 -16.42
CA SER A 195 10.99 -11.72 -15.80
C SER A 195 12.30 -10.94 -15.83
N GLU A 196 12.51 -10.14 -16.87
CA GLU A 196 13.68 -9.25 -17.03
C GLU A 196 13.46 -7.88 -16.36
N GLY A 197 12.34 -7.73 -15.64
CA GLY A 197 11.96 -6.47 -15.01
C GLY A 197 12.78 -6.16 -13.76
N LEU A 198 13.03 -4.88 -13.51
CA LEU A 198 13.81 -4.37 -12.37
C LEU A 198 13.31 -4.85 -10.99
N PHE A 199 12.05 -5.27 -10.88
CA PHE A 199 11.43 -5.63 -9.61
C PHE A 199 11.43 -7.14 -9.31
N VAL A 200 11.97 -7.98 -10.19
CA VAL A 200 12.03 -9.43 -9.99
C VAL A 200 12.93 -9.79 -8.81
N ASP A 201 14.11 -9.17 -8.72
CA ASP A 201 15.10 -9.44 -7.65
C ASP A 201 14.67 -8.92 -6.27
N ILE A 202 13.79 -7.91 -6.21
CA ILE A 202 13.38 -7.25 -4.96
C ILE A 202 12.45 -8.15 -4.15
N GLU A 203 11.51 -8.84 -4.79
CA GLU A 203 10.63 -9.79 -4.10
C GLU A 203 11.38 -11.06 -3.70
N GLU A 204 12.27 -11.59 -4.54
CA GLU A 204 13.12 -12.71 -4.15
C GLU A 204 14.01 -12.39 -2.95
N SER A 205 14.56 -11.18 -2.90
CA SER A 205 15.37 -10.71 -1.77
C SER A 205 14.56 -10.53 -0.49
N ARG A 206 13.29 -10.08 -0.59
CA ARG A 206 12.36 -10.01 0.56
C ARG A 206 11.92 -11.40 1.04
N ALA A 207 11.71 -12.35 0.14
CA ALA A 207 11.42 -13.74 0.47
C ALA A 207 12.63 -14.44 1.13
N LYS A 208 13.84 -14.19 0.64
CA LYS A 208 15.11 -14.69 1.20
C LYS A 208 15.52 -13.99 2.50
N GLY A 209 14.99 -12.80 2.77
CA GLY A 209 15.24 -12.02 4.00
C GLY A 209 14.50 -12.52 5.25
N LYS A 210 13.50 -13.38 5.10
CA LYS A 210 12.95 -14.13 6.24
C LYS A 210 13.92 -15.24 6.61
N ARG A 211 14.82 -14.98 7.57
CA ARG A 211 15.54 -16.06 8.27
C ARG A 211 14.51 -17.15 8.62
N PRO A 212 14.74 -18.43 8.27
CA PRO A 212 13.81 -19.47 8.63
C PRO A 212 13.64 -19.44 10.15
N GLN A 213 12.43 -19.13 10.61
CA GLN A 213 12.04 -19.38 11.99
C GLN A 213 12.21 -20.88 12.18
N GLN A 214 13.29 -21.29 12.83
CA GLN A 214 13.47 -22.67 13.25
C GLN A 214 12.34 -22.98 14.22
N THR A 215 11.33 -23.68 13.74
CA THR A 215 10.19 -24.22 14.51
C THR A 215 10.62 -25.43 15.36
N GLY A 216 11.79 -25.35 15.99
CA GLY A 216 12.29 -26.33 16.95
C GLY A 216 12.70 -25.63 18.24
N PRO A 217 12.69 -26.34 19.39
CA PRO A 217 13.12 -25.75 20.65
C PRO A 217 14.52 -25.15 20.49
N ASP A 218 14.64 -23.86 20.86
CA ASP A 218 15.87 -23.10 20.73
C ASP A 218 17.07 -23.84 21.32
N SER A 219 18.25 -23.59 20.76
CA SER A 219 19.50 -24.10 21.32
C SER A 219 19.69 -23.61 22.76
N CYS A 220 20.02 -24.51 23.67
CA CYS A 220 20.19 -24.21 25.08
C CYS A 220 21.29 -23.16 25.28
N ASN A 221 20.94 -21.99 25.81
CA ASN A 221 21.88 -20.92 26.17
C ASN A 221 22.96 -21.45 27.13
N ARG A 222 22.57 -22.22 28.15
CA ARG A 222 23.48 -22.73 29.20
C ARG A 222 24.47 -23.77 28.65
N PHE A 223 24.03 -24.64 27.75
CA PHE A 223 24.91 -25.57 27.04
C PHE A 223 25.96 -24.84 26.20
N ASN A 224 25.61 -23.66 25.67
CA ASN A 224 26.51 -22.79 24.92
C ASN A 224 27.17 -21.70 25.79
N SER A 225 27.33 -21.95 27.09
CA SER A 225 28.03 -21.06 28.02
C SER A 225 29.24 -21.78 28.61
N GLU A 226 30.17 -21.03 29.20
CA GLU A 226 31.40 -21.58 29.79
C GLU A 226 31.11 -22.55 30.95
N LEU A 227 30.00 -22.35 31.66
CA LEU A 227 29.60 -23.16 32.80
C LEU A 227 28.91 -24.47 32.41
N GLY A 228 28.53 -24.63 31.14
CA GLY A 228 27.74 -25.78 30.68
C GLY A 228 26.30 -25.80 31.21
N CYS A 229 25.51 -26.76 30.74
CA CYS A 229 24.14 -26.96 31.21
C CYS A 229 24.14 -28.04 32.31
N PRO A 230 23.50 -27.82 33.47
CA PRO A 230 23.43 -28.83 34.54
C PRO A 230 22.48 -29.98 34.22
N ASN A 231 21.58 -29.81 33.23
CA ASN A 231 20.67 -30.86 32.78
C ASN A 231 21.31 -31.64 31.63
N GLY A 232 21.06 -32.95 31.55
CA GLY A 232 21.49 -33.78 30.42
C GLY A 232 20.74 -33.45 29.13
N ALA A 233 21.28 -33.86 27.98
CA ALA A 233 20.67 -33.59 26.67
C ALA A 233 19.24 -34.16 26.51
N SER A 234 18.91 -35.23 27.24
CA SER A 234 17.59 -35.87 27.27
C SER A 234 16.62 -35.24 28.28
N SER A 235 17.10 -34.50 29.28
CA SER A 235 16.28 -33.89 30.34
C SER A 235 16.20 -32.37 30.23
N CYS A 236 16.96 -31.76 29.32
CA CYS A 236 16.91 -30.34 29.04
C CYS A 236 15.75 -30.00 28.09
N ARG A 237 14.94 -29.00 28.45
CA ARG A 237 13.85 -28.46 27.62
C ARG A 237 14.34 -27.89 26.27
N TYR A 238 15.62 -27.53 26.19
CA TYR A 238 16.25 -26.87 25.04
C TYR A 238 17.27 -27.79 24.38
N LYS A 239 17.47 -27.67 23.07
CA LYS A 239 18.39 -28.55 22.33
C LYS A 239 19.83 -28.29 22.74
N HIS A 240 20.56 -29.33 23.13
CA HIS A 240 21.99 -29.29 23.35
C HIS A 240 22.73 -29.39 22.02
N VAL A 241 22.78 -28.26 21.30
CA VAL A 241 23.52 -28.13 20.04
C VAL A 241 24.37 -26.87 20.06
N CYS A 242 25.57 -26.97 19.47
CA CYS A 242 26.49 -25.85 19.32
C CYS A 242 25.85 -24.77 18.43
N ARG A 243 25.83 -23.53 18.91
CA ARG A 243 25.29 -22.39 18.14
C ARG A 243 26.11 -22.02 16.91
N ARG A 244 27.37 -22.46 16.85
CA ARG A 244 28.27 -22.12 15.75
C ARG A 244 28.25 -23.16 14.63
N CYS A 245 28.24 -24.44 14.97
CA CYS A 245 28.33 -25.53 13.98
C CYS A 245 27.14 -26.50 13.98
N GLY A 246 26.19 -26.37 14.91
CA GLY A 246 25.03 -27.25 15.04
C GLY A 246 25.31 -28.63 15.66
N SER A 247 26.55 -28.95 16.02
CA SER A 247 26.92 -30.24 16.62
C SER A 247 26.33 -30.44 18.02
N GLY A 248 25.78 -31.63 18.30
CA GLY A 248 25.30 -32.01 19.63
C GLY A 248 26.38 -32.50 20.60
N ARG A 249 27.65 -32.55 20.17
CA ARG A 249 28.75 -33.12 20.97
C ARG A 249 29.45 -32.10 21.86
N HIS A 250 29.38 -30.81 21.52
CA HIS A 250 30.07 -29.74 22.23
C HIS A 250 29.25 -28.45 22.26
N GLY A 251 29.51 -27.58 23.25
CA GLY A 251 28.99 -26.21 23.30
C GLY A 251 29.88 -25.24 22.52
N ILE A 252 29.39 -24.02 22.25
CA ILE A 252 30.09 -22.99 21.45
C ILE A 252 31.52 -22.67 21.93
N THR A 253 31.79 -22.80 23.23
CA THR A 253 33.08 -22.52 23.86
C THR A 253 34.17 -23.51 23.46
N SER A 254 33.80 -24.74 23.14
CA SER A 254 34.70 -25.80 22.67
C SER A 254 34.58 -26.02 21.16
N CYS A 255 34.04 -25.05 20.42
CA CYS A 255 33.86 -25.15 18.98
C CYS A 255 35.11 -24.67 18.24
N GLU A 256 35.75 -25.58 17.51
CA GLU A 256 36.96 -25.32 16.71
C GLU A 256 36.69 -24.54 15.42
N ILE A 257 35.43 -24.48 14.98
CA ILE A 257 35.04 -23.65 13.84
C ILE A 257 35.19 -22.19 14.27
N LYS A 258 36.01 -21.41 13.56
CA LYS A 258 36.07 -19.94 13.72
C LYS A 258 35.01 -19.29 12.83
N ARG A 259 34.49 -18.15 13.28
CA ARG A 259 33.36 -17.46 12.68
C ARG A 259 33.65 -17.00 11.25
#